data_AF-A0A849PG25-F1
#
_entry.id   AF-A0A849PG25-F1
#
_cell.length_a   1.000
_cell.length_b   1.000
_cell.length_c   1.000
_cell.angle_alpha   90.00
_cell.angle_beta   90.00
_cell.angle_gamma   90.00
#
_symmetry.space_group_name_H-M   'P 1'
#
loop_
_entity.id
_entity.type
_entity.pdbx_description
1 polymer ?
#
loop_
_entity_poly.entity_id
_entity_poly.type
_entity_poly.pdbx_seq_one_letter_code
_entity_poly.pdbx_strand_id
1 'polypeptide(L)' 'MTPVTNPIIFAISRIKNMMYQVTFDPAEGSGVIAANVSIIRDSDLDDAVFIFEGVMQSGLGVGSYIRVIQDRLSFGNIRL' A
#
# COMPACT_ATOMS: atom_id res chain seq x y z
N MET A 1 -13.25 36.52 -5.26
CA MET A 1 -12.34 35.37 -5.20
C MET A 1 -12.44 34.79 -3.81
N THR A 2 -13.05 33.61 -3.65
CA THR A 2 -13.08 32.91 -2.36
C THR A 2 -11.68 32.34 -2.08
N PRO A 3 -11.11 32.57 -0.89
CA PRO A 3 -9.82 31.99 -0.55
C PRO A 3 -9.96 30.46 -0.53
N VAL A 4 -9.08 29.77 -1.24
CA VAL A 4 -8.96 28.32 -1.14
C VAL A 4 -8.39 28.03 0.24
N THR A 5 -9.24 27.59 1.17
CA THR A 5 -8.79 27.07 2.45
C THR A 5 -8.38 25.62 2.23
N ASN A 6 -7.12 25.29 2.51
CA ASN A 6 -6.69 23.89 2.62
C ASN A 6 -6.95 23.47 4.07
N PRO A 7 -8.03 22.71 4.37
CA PRO A 7 -8.32 22.29 5.72
C PRO A 7 -7.17 21.42 6.25
N ILE A 8 -6.78 21.62 7.51
CA ILE A 8 -5.86 20.73 8.20
C ILE A 8 -6.56 19.38 8.35
N ILE A 9 -6.02 18.34 7.72
CA ILE A 9 -6.50 16.97 7.87
C ILE A 9 -5.59 16.25 8.87
N PHE A 10 -6.18 15.79 9.97
CA PHE A 10 -5.47 14.96 10.94
C PHE A 10 -5.22 13.57 10.36
N ALA A 11 -3.97 13.09 10.44
CA ALA A 11 -3.58 11.77 9.96
C ALA A 11 -4.45 10.64 10.57
N ILE A 12 -4.78 10.76 11.86
CA ILE A 12 -5.63 9.78 12.56
C ILE A 12 -7.03 9.66 11.95
N SER A 13 -7.62 10.75 11.45
CA SER A 13 -8.92 10.71 10.80
C SER A 13 -8.87 9.92 9.49
N ARG A 14 -7.77 10.07 8.73
CA ARG A 14 -7.54 9.31 7.49
C ARG A 14 -7.31 7.83 7.78
N ILE A 15 -6.53 7.51 8.82
CA ILE A 15 -6.32 6.12 9.27
C ILE A 15 -7.64 5.46 9.68
N LYS A 16 -8.45 6.12 10.51
CA LYS A 16 -9.76 5.59 10.92
C LYS A 16 -10.69 5.34 9.73
N ASN A 17 -10.74 6.27 8.78
CA ASN A 17 -11.53 6.10 7.56
C ASN A 17 -11.07 4.89 6.74
N MET A 18 -9.76 4.64 6.64
CA MET A 18 -9.23 3.44 5.98
C MET A 18 -9.57 2.16 6.75
N MET A 19 -9.46 2.18 8.09
CA MET A 19 -9.80 1.02 8.94
C MET A 19 -11.26 0.57 8.74
N TYR A 20 -12.21 1.50 8.63
CA TYR A 20 -13.62 1.17 8.41
C TYR A 20 -13.91 0.53 7.03
N GLN A 21 -12.99 0.62 6.08
CA GLN A 21 -13.14 0.03 4.74
C GLN A 21 -12.48 -1.36 4.61
N VAL A 22 -11.74 -1.80 5.64
CA VAL A 22 -11.10 -3.12 5.65
C VAL A 22 -12.17 -4.18 5.88
N THR A 23 -12.19 -5.21 5.02
CA THR A 23 -13.15 -6.34 5.07
C THR A 23 -12.46 -7.69 5.08
N PHE A 24 -11.16 -7.72 5.37
CA PHE A 24 -10.37 -8.95 5.39
C PHE A 24 -10.85 -9.94 6.44
N ASP A 25 -11.21 -11.14 5.98
CA ASP A 25 -11.52 -12.30 6.80
C ASP A 25 -10.29 -13.23 6.83
N PRO A 26 -9.65 -13.43 8.00
CA PRO A 26 -8.50 -14.31 8.13
C PRO A 26 -8.83 -15.80 7.95
N ALA A 27 -10.08 -16.22 8.17
CA ALA A 27 -10.50 -17.61 7.97
C ALA A 27 -10.62 -17.96 6.47
N GLU A 28 -11.18 -17.03 5.69
CA GLU A 28 -11.31 -17.15 4.23
C GLU A 28 -10.05 -16.69 3.48
N GLY A 29 -9.12 -16.01 4.16
CA GLY A 29 -7.91 -15.44 3.56
C GLY A 29 -8.20 -14.39 2.48
N SER A 30 -9.36 -13.73 2.54
CA SER A 30 -9.85 -12.84 1.47
C SER A 30 -10.57 -11.61 2.01
N GLY A 31 -10.71 -10.59 1.16
CA GLY A 31 -11.33 -9.30 1.51
C GLY A 31 -10.43 -8.10 1.22
N VAL A 32 -10.88 -6.91 1.62
CA VAL A 32 -10.18 -5.64 1.36
C VAL A 32 -9.21 -5.34 2.49
N ILE A 33 -7.97 -4.99 2.16
CA ILE A 33 -6.94 -4.53 3.10
C ILE A 33 -6.44 -3.14 2.70
N ALA A 34 -5.93 -2.39 3.67
CA ALA A 34 -5.11 -1.21 3.41
C ALA A 34 -3.65 -1.65 3.19
N ALA A 35 -3.09 -1.31 2.03
CA ALA A 35 -1.71 -1.63 1.67
C ALA A 35 -0.96 -0.37 1.22
N ASN A 36 0.34 -0.32 1.52
CA ASN A 36 1.23 0.65 0.90
C ASN A 36 1.55 0.21 -0.54
N VAL A 37 1.74 1.19 -1.42
CA VAL A 37 2.11 0.98 -2.81
C VAL A 37 3.42 1.71 -3.05
N SER A 38 4.38 1.02 -3.65
CA SER A 38 5.67 1.57 -4.03
C SER A 38 5.88 1.33 -5.53
N ILE A 39 6.54 2.28 -6.20
CA ILE A 39 6.88 2.21 -7.61
C ILE A 39 8.39 2.06 -7.68
N ILE A 40 8.84 1.07 -8.45
CA ILE A 40 10.25 0.80 -8.71
C ILE A 40 10.46 0.68 -10.21
N ARG A 41 11.70 0.81 -10.67
CA ARG A 41 12.04 0.47 -12.06
C ARG A 41 11.99 -1.04 -12.19
N ASP A 42 11.57 -1.51 -13.36
CA ASP A 42 11.50 -2.95 -13.65
C ASP A 42 12.88 -3.62 -13.52
N SER A 43 13.96 -2.91 -13.86
CA SER A 43 15.34 -3.37 -13.67
C SER A 43 15.72 -3.68 -12.22
N ASP A 44 15.01 -3.13 -11.25
CA ASP A 44 15.33 -3.22 -9.82
C ASP A 44 14.44 -4.26 -9.11
N LEU A 45 13.55 -4.96 -9.85
CA LEU A 45 12.56 -5.86 -9.26
C LEU A 45 13.19 -7.02 -8.48
N ASP A 46 14.19 -7.69 -9.06
CA ASP A 46 14.83 -8.84 -8.45
C ASP A 46 15.53 -8.46 -7.13
N ASP A 47 16.28 -7.35 -7.14
CA ASP A 47 16.94 -6.81 -5.94
C ASP A 47 15.92 -6.41 -4.87
N ALA A 48 14.81 -5.78 -5.27
CA ALA A 48 13.75 -5.36 -4.36
C ALA A 48 13.07 -6.57 -3.68
N VAL A 49 12.79 -7.64 -4.44
CA VAL A 49 12.22 -8.88 -3.90
C VAL A 49 13.20 -9.57 -2.96
N PHE A 50 14.49 -9.62 -3.31
CA PHE A 50 15.53 -10.19 -2.46
C PHE A 50 15.65 -9.45 -1.11
N ILE A 51 15.65 -8.11 -1.14
CA ILE A 51 15.66 -7.30 0.09
C ILE A 51 14.37 -7.53 0.89
N PHE A 52 13.21 -7.56 0.22
CA PHE A 52 11.92 -7.78 0.87
C PHE A 52 11.91 -9.13 1.63
N GLU A 53 12.40 -10.19 1.00
CA GLU A 53 12.53 -11.51 1.64
C GLU A 53 13.38 -11.44 2.91
N GLY A 54 14.56 -10.79 2.86
CA GLY A 54 15.42 -10.64 4.03
C GLY A 54 14.77 -9.84 5.18
N VAL A 55 14.00 -8.79 4.86
CA VAL A 55 13.24 -8.02 5.86
C VAL A 55 12.14 -8.87 6.48
N MET A 56 11.45 -9.72 5.70
CA MET A 56 10.43 -10.61 6.25
C MET A 56 11.02 -11.69 7.14
N GLN A 57 12.12 -12.32 6.72
CA GLN A 57 12.80 -13.37 7.50
C GLN A 57 13.38 -12.85 8.82
N SER A 58 13.75 -11.57 8.89
CA SER A 58 14.21 -10.93 10.13
C SER A 58 13.08 -10.54 11.10
N GLY A 59 11.80 -10.78 10.74
CA GLY A 59 10.66 -10.46 11.59
C GLY A 59 10.34 -8.96 11.70
N LEU A 60 10.92 -8.13 10.82
CA LEU A 60 10.68 -6.68 10.77
C LEU A 60 9.39 -6.29 10.03
N GLY A 61 8.78 -7.25 9.32
CA GLY A 61 7.56 -7.04 8.53
C GLY A 61 6.27 -7.23 9.31
N VAL A 62 5.24 -6.47 8.94
CA VAL A 62 3.86 -6.62 9.46
C VAL A 62 3.08 -7.72 8.71
N GLY A 63 3.54 -8.10 7.51
CA GLY A 63 2.95 -9.19 6.73
C GLY A 63 3.85 -9.63 5.58
N SER A 64 3.79 -10.91 5.22
CA SER A 64 4.74 -11.56 4.30
C SER A 64 4.31 -11.57 2.83
N TYR A 65 3.27 -10.81 2.47
CA TYR A 65 2.68 -10.84 1.14
C TYR A 65 2.91 -9.51 0.42
N ILE A 66 3.40 -9.61 -0.82
CA ILE A 66 3.45 -8.52 -1.78
C ILE A 66 2.69 -8.91 -3.04
N ARG A 67 2.18 -7.90 -3.74
CA ARG A 67 1.63 -8.04 -5.09
C ARG A 67 2.47 -7.18 -6.02
N VAL A 68 3.19 -7.83 -6.92
CA VAL A 68 3.89 -7.15 -8.02
C VAL A 68 2.88 -6.91 -9.14
N ILE A 69 2.87 -5.68 -9.67
CA ILE A 69 1.97 -5.28 -10.75
C ILE A 69 2.84 -4.69 -11.85
N GLN A 70 3.10 -5.48 -12.89
CA GLN A 70 3.77 -5.03 -14.09
C GLN A 70 2.73 -4.57 -15.12
N ASP A 71 3.07 -3.51 -15.85
CA ASP A 71 2.35 -3.04 -17.03
C ASP A 71 0.89 -2.59 -16.79
N ARG A 72 0.72 -1.53 -15.99
CA ARG A 72 -0.52 -0.77 -15.95
C ARG A 72 -0.26 0.70 -16.23
N LEU A 73 -1.05 1.27 -17.14
CA LEU A 73 -1.10 2.72 -17.42
C LEU A 73 -1.48 3.56 -16.17
N SER A 74 -2.05 2.92 -15.14
CA SER A 74 -2.35 3.53 -13.84
C SER A 74 -2.64 2.49 -12.76
N PHE A 75 -2.35 2.82 -11.50
CA PHE A 75 -2.78 2.05 -10.33
C PHE A 75 -3.64 2.92 -9.40
N GLY A 76 -4.96 2.70 -9.42
CA GLY A 76 -5.90 3.56 -8.71
C GLY A 76 -5.87 5.00 -9.23
N ASN A 77 -5.67 5.98 -8.34
CA ASN A 77 -5.48 7.39 -8.71
C ASN A 77 -4.02 7.76 -9.03
N ILE A 78 -3.10 6.79 -8.96
CA ILE A 78 -1.69 7.00 -9.28
C ILE A 78 -1.54 6.81 -10.80
N ARG A 79 -1.28 7.91 -11.51
CA ARG A 79 -0.82 7.86 -12.90
C ARG A 79 0.67 7.52 -12.87
N LEU A 80 1.03 6.43 -13.53
CA LEU A 80 2.40 5.92 -13.66
C LEU A 80 3.09 6.58 -14.86
#